data_AF-A0A927S6D4-F1
#
_entry.id   AF-A0A927S6D4-F1
#
_cell.length_a   1.000
_cell.length_b   1.000
_cell.length_c   1.000
_cell.angle_alpha   90.00
_cell.angle_beta   90.00
_cell.angle_gamma   90.00
#
_symmetry.space_group_name_H-M   'P 1'
#
loop_
_entity.id
_entity.type
_entity.pdbx_description
1 polymer ?
#
loop_
_entity_poly.entity_id
_entity_poly.type
_entity_poly.pdbx_seq_one_letter_code
_entity_poly.pdbx_strand_id
1 'polypeptide(L)'
;MDQYDGSVLAPGFYDLNKDGVKDAVAFLYRGKHALFISDDGHLPWDKEPKEGFDVYFQTAFRAGERANPWHEMRMGWGNYTWLVDRDGCGRYDSLGDFCYRAFDLNGDGAPEAEYYHLFPGEDWCPYSNKFVVNFNGERDLSNIDFANLTYGDEQAYDKGFKYLMNVHGSGFFVNSYSLHPENSWETPIAWYDFDCDGKTNMTMRVGDTLHNNSIIGVGLNLEKFDRYAGIATEFELAMELNGDTSDDNWHSLDMMLSFNNYKNPTLDYTGYKDHLACMKPLPGSEVFYGKMLPSRTEELRQYLPYLDGVKIGLEHDNWDANWMVFDEDGDDCRWEEMFSCHEGDGEKSNYRTCLLSDHLGDRTEKDPTNAGKSLLYVSPMDGKIHLYRAKYGWWEIDYLALFKGSTDHKYLTEGPAPSEGMRYTRIRYFDHDGDGYVDTLRYETVEYGREEETAQLIREIRLSDLGVEIPQPELFDPRTDAKATGFRVENWNGKPFTPEDFEGTPAKTVYDKTKAFYTKVCEQMWEGAQVLYQCAVRHGLNASERLDENLKMDYTREERLAMKEYCIPDGYSRHLSGGNLREKYHNGYWLREKVFADICRCDRLDRRVLEGYYYTGSYRKLAEYVDECLAH
;
A
#
# COMPACT_ATOMS: atom_id res chain seq x y z
N MET A 1 25.32 -41.74 -7.32
CA MET A 1 24.49 -40.66 -7.88
C MET A 1 25.44 -39.79 -8.68
N ASP A 2 25.66 -40.14 -9.94
CA ASP A 2 26.42 -39.35 -10.90
C ASP A 2 25.71 -39.52 -12.26
N GLN A 3 25.50 -38.39 -12.94
CA GLN A 3 25.04 -38.22 -14.32
C GLN A 3 23.57 -38.55 -14.64
N TYR A 4 22.73 -37.54 -14.42
CA TYR A 4 21.47 -37.33 -15.11
C TYR A 4 21.77 -36.95 -16.58
N ASP A 5 21.28 -37.69 -17.58
CA ASP A 5 21.37 -37.30 -18.99
C ASP A 5 20.16 -36.44 -19.36
N GLY A 6 20.36 -35.13 -19.40
CA GLY A 6 19.32 -34.17 -19.78
C GLY A 6 18.68 -34.54 -21.11
N SER A 7 17.36 -34.70 -21.12
CA SER A 7 16.62 -34.60 -22.36
C SER A 7 15.30 -33.87 -22.11
N VAL A 8 15.26 -32.64 -22.60
CA VAL A 8 14.04 -32.08 -23.19
C VAL A 8 13.34 -33.17 -24.00
N LEU A 9 12.04 -33.32 -23.77
CA LEU A 9 11.21 -34.25 -24.50
C LEU A 9 11.01 -33.77 -25.95
N ALA A 10 10.97 -34.71 -26.88
CA ALA A 10 10.52 -34.40 -28.24
C ALA A 10 9.08 -33.88 -28.19
N PRO A 11 8.64 -33.04 -29.13
CA PRO A 11 7.26 -32.59 -29.13
C PRO A 11 6.26 -33.76 -29.16
N GLY A 12 5.27 -33.75 -28.26
CA GLY A 12 4.30 -34.84 -28.14
C GLY A 12 3.66 -34.97 -26.76
N PHE A 13 2.80 -35.98 -26.63
CA PHE A 13 2.05 -36.30 -25.41
C PHE A 13 2.70 -37.42 -24.59
N TYR A 14 2.82 -37.20 -23.29
CA TYR A 14 3.52 -38.05 -22.34
C TYR A 14 2.61 -38.48 -21.20
N ASP A 15 2.91 -39.67 -20.67
CA ASP A 15 2.32 -40.28 -19.49
C ASP A 15 3.49 -40.44 -18.51
N LEU A 16 3.72 -39.40 -17.71
CA LEU A 16 4.87 -39.27 -16.82
C LEU A 16 4.68 -40.16 -15.58
N ASN A 17 3.45 -40.26 -15.07
CA ASN A 17 3.13 -41.03 -13.87
C ASN A 17 2.91 -42.54 -14.16
N LYS A 18 2.79 -42.93 -15.43
CA LYS A 18 2.60 -44.31 -15.94
C LYS A 18 1.26 -44.94 -15.54
N ASP A 19 0.21 -44.14 -15.41
CA ASP A 19 -1.14 -44.62 -15.11
C ASP A 19 -1.96 -44.98 -16.37
N GLY A 20 -1.41 -44.73 -17.56
CA GLY A 20 -2.05 -44.97 -18.85
C GLY A 20 -2.81 -43.77 -19.43
N VAL A 21 -2.83 -42.63 -18.72
CA VAL A 21 -3.41 -41.36 -19.15
C VAL A 21 -2.28 -40.38 -19.50
N LYS A 22 -2.54 -39.49 -20.47
CA LYS A 22 -1.57 -38.45 -20.83
C LYS A 22 -1.71 -37.27 -19.87
N ASP A 23 -0.60 -36.91 -19.25
CA ASP A 23 -0.49 -35.92 -18.16
C ASP A 23 0.49 -34.78 -18.49
N ALA A 24 1.27 -34.90 -19.57
CA ALA A 24 2.18 -33.85 -20.00
C ALA A 24 2.26 -33.71 -21.52
N VAL A 25 2.52 -32.49 -21.99
CA VAL A 25 2.79 -32.19 -23.40
C VAL A 25 4.06 -31.37 -23.54
N ALA A 26 4.98 -31.87 -24.38
CA ALA A 26 6.17 -31.16 -24.77
C ALA A 26 5.96 -30.51 -26.15
N PHE A 27 6.46 -29.29 -26.33
CA PHE A 27 6.26 -28.51 -27.55
C PHE A 27 7.34 -27.45 -27.71
N LEU A 28 7.34 -26.75 -28.85
CA LEU A 28 8.14 -25.55 -29.05
C LEU A 28 7.26 -24.33 -28.80
N TYR A 29 7.65 -23.49 -27.85
CA TYR A 29 7.03 -22.20 -27.57
C TYR A 29 7.99 -21.09 -27.98
N ARG A 30 7.62 -20.31 -29.00
CA ARG A 30 8.46 -19.24 -29.56
C ARG A 30 9.91 -19.69 -29.86
N GLY A 31 10.06 -20.93 -30.32
CA GLY A 31 11.36 -21.53 -30.64
C GLY A 31 12.16 -22.06 -29.44
N LYS A 32 11.58 -22.08 -28.23
CA LYS A 32 12.13 -22.66 -27.01
C LYS A 32 11.42 -23.96 -26.66
N HIS A 33 12.13 -24.89 -26.02
CA HIS A 33 11.52 -26.12 -25.58
C HIS A 33 10.68 -25.87 -24.33
N ALA A 34 9.41 -26.24 -24.39
CA ALA A 34 8.44 -26.07 -23.32
C ALA A 34 7.84 -27.41 -22.93
N LEU A 35 7.50 -27.55 -21.66
CA LEU A 35 6.81 -28.69 -21.09
C LEU A 35 5.65 -28.18 -20.23
N PHE A 36 4.44 -28.58 -20.59
CA PHE A 36 3.24 -28.40 -19.77
C PHE A 36 2.92 -29.72 -19.09
N ILE A 37 2.70 -29.68 -17.79
CA ILE A 37 2.38 -30.84 -16.94
C ILE A 37 1.04 -30.53 -16.26
N SER A 38 0.05 -31.38 -16.44
CA SER A 38 -1.15 -31.37 -15.59
C SER A 38 -0.79 -32.03 -14.26
N ASP A 39 -0.76 -31.25 -13.19
CA ASP A 39 -0.47 -31.75 -11.84
C ASP A 39 -1.64 -32.59 -11.28
N ASP A 40 -2.84 -32.45 -11.86
CA ASP A 40 -4.00 -33.32 -11.60
C ASP A 40 -3.95 -34.67 -12.34
N GLY A 41 -2.96 -34.86 -13.22
CA GLY A 41 -2.78 -36.10 -13.99
C GLY A 41 -3.65 -36.24 -15.24
N HIS A 42 -4.33 -35.17 -15.67
CA HIS A 42 -5.13 -35.20 -16.89
C HIS A 42 -4.99 -33.93 -17.73
N LEU A 43 -4.43 -34.06 -18.93
CA LEU A 43 -4.37 -32.94 -19.85
C LEU A 43 -5.76 -32.51 -20.34
N PRO A 44 -6.01 -31.20 -20.52
CA PRO A 44 -7.25 -30.71 -21.12
C PRO A 44 -7.32 -30.98 -22.63
N TRP A 45 -6.28 -31.57 -23.23
CA TRP A 45 -6.19 -31.88 -24.66
C TRP A 45 -5.88 -33.36 -24.90
N ASP A 46 -6.58 -33.96 -25.85
CA ASP A 46 -6.33 -35.32 -26.36
C ASP A 46 -5.46 -35.33 -27.64
N LYS A 47 -5.33 -34.17 -28.29
CA LYS A 47 -4.56 -33.94 -29.51
C LYS A 47 -4.11 -32.49 -29.62
N GLU A 48 -3.13 -32.23 -30.47
CA GLU A 48 -2.65 -30.87 -30.73
C GLU A 48 -3.77 -29.99 -31.35
N PRO A 49 -3.91 -28.73 -30.90
CA PRO A 49 -4.77 -27.72 -31.53
C PRO A 49 -4.45 -27.52 -33.02
N LYS A 50 -5.42 -27.06 -33.82
CA LYS A 50 -5.23 -26.93 -35.28
C LYS A 50 -4.16 -25.91 -35.66
N GLU A 51 -4.05 -24.88 -34.84
CA GLU A 51 -3.10 -23.77 -34.89
C GLU A 51 -1.70 -24.16 -34.36
N GLY A 52 -1.57 -25.33 -33.73
CA GLY A 52 -0.38 -25.77 -33.03
C GLY A 52 -0.27 -25.21 -31.61
N PHE A 53 0.51 -25.88 -30.75
CA PHE A 53 0.64 -25.47 -29.35
C PHE A 53 1.28 -24.09 -29.16
N ASP A 54 2.21 -23.68 -30.02
CA ASP A 54 2.86 -22.35 -29.92
C ASP A 54 1.83 -21.21 -29.98
N VAL A 55 1.00 -21.19 -31.01
CA VAL A 55 -0.05 -20.17 -31.22
C VAL A 55 -1.14 -20.30 -30.15
N TYR A 56 -1.51 -21.52 -29.80
CA TYR A 56 -2.51 -21.78 -28.78
C TYR A 56 -2.12 -21.20 -27.43
N PHE A 57 -0.91 -21.48 -26.94
CA PHE A 57 -0.45 -20.97 -25.65
C PHE A 57 -0.17 -19.46 -25.68
N GLN A 58 0.34 -18.90 -26.79
CA GLN A 58 0.42 -17.44 -26.94
C GLN A 58 -0.95 -16.77 -26.77
N THR A 59 -2.01 -17.38 -27.30
CA THR A 59 -3.39 -16.87 -27.14
C THR A 59 -3.90 -17.08 -25.72
N ALA A 60 -3.76 -18.28 -25.15
CA ALA A 60 -4.28 -18.63 -23.84
C ALA A 60 -3.62 -17.84 -22.69
N PHE A 61 -2.39 -17.39 -22.88
CA PHE A 61 -1.65 -16.56 -21.92
C PHE A 61 -1.53 -15.09 -22.35
N ARG A 62 -2.25 -14.65 -23.40
CA ARG A 62 -2.21 -13.28 -23.92
C ARG A 62 -0.78 -12.76 -24.13
N ALA A 63 0.09 -13.61 -24.67
CA ALA A 63 1.52 -13.34 -24.75
C ALA A 63 1.82 -12.08 -25.59
N GLY A 64 2.45 -11.09 -24.94
CA GLY A 64 2.78 -9.80 -25.56
C GLY A 64 1.65 -8.77 -25.52
N GLU A 65 0.51 -9.07 -24.90
CA GLU A 65 -0.53 -8.09 -24.58
C GLU A 65 -0.23 -7.44 -23.22
N ARG A 66 -0.49 -6.14 -23.10
CA ARG A 66 -0.52 -5.44 -21.81
C ARG A 66 -1.94 -5.53 -21.24
N ALA A 67 -2.28 -6.70 -20.71
CA ALA A 67 -3.59 -7.01 -20.16
C ALA A 67 -3.47 -8.00 -19.00
N ASN A 68 -4.53 -8.17 -18.22
CA ASN A 68 -4.58 -9.22 -17.22
C ASN A 68 -4.35 -10.61 -17.87
N PRO A 69 -3.49 -11.48 -17.31
CA PRO A 69 -3.16 -12.76 -17.93
C PRO A 69 -4.32 -13.77 -17.95
N TRP A 70 -5.42 -13.52 -17.22
CA TRP A 70 -6.58 -14.40 -17.25
C TRP A 70 -7.26 -14.46 -18.61
N HIS A 71 -7.57 -15.69 -19.03
CA HIS A 71 -8.20 -16.01 -20.29
C HIS A 71 -9.08 -17.24 -20.11
N GLU A 72 -10.31 -17.20 -20.65
CA GLU A 72 -11.30 -18.28 -20.50
C GLU A 72 -10.82 -19.63 -21.09
N MET A 73 -9.86 -19.60 -22.02
CA MET A 73 -9.24 -20.83 -22.56
C MET A 73 -8.54 -21.66 -21.49
N ARG A 74 -8.12 -21.04 -20.37
CA ARG A 74 -7.47 -21.71 -19.24
C ARG A 74 -8.49 -22.32 -18.27
N MET A 75 -9.78 -22.08 -18.47
CA MET A 75 -10.84 -22.72 -17.70
C MET A 75 -10.87 -24.22 -17.97
N GLY A 76 -10.83 -25.03 -16.90
CA GLY A 76 -10.81 -26.49 -16.99
C GLY A 76 -9.41 -27.09 -17.11
N TRP A 77 -8.34 -26.32 -16.95
CA TRP A 77 -6.97 -26.85 -16.95
C TRP A 77 -6.54 -27.44 -15.61
N GLY A 78 -7.22 -27.04 -14.52
CA GLY A 78 -6.92 -27.51 -13.16
C GLY A 78 -5.56 -27.03 -12.66
N ASN A 79 -4.90 -27.85 -11.85
CA ASN A 79 -3.52 -27.65 -11.41
C ASN A 79 -2.54 -27.98 -12.55
N TYR A 80 -1.61 -27.07 -12.83
CA TYR A 80 -0.60 -27.32 -13.84
C TYR A 80 0.72 -26.62 -13.58
N THR A 81 1.78 -27.21 -14.15
CA THR A 81 3.13 -26.67 -14.19
C THR A 81 3.57 -26.43 -15.63
N TRP A 82 4.16 -25.26 -15.88
CA TRP A 82 4.77 -24.89 -17.14
C TRP A 82 6.27 -24.61 -16.96
N LEU A 83 7.09 -25.40 -17.65
CA LEU A 83 8.54 -25.28 -17.68
C LEU A 83 9.00 -24.85 -19.07
N VAL A 84 9.96 -23.91 -19.14
CA VAL A 84 10.58 -23.51 -20.41
C VAL A 84 12.10 -23.45 -20.29
N ASP A 85 12.77 -24.17 -21.18
CA ASP A 85 14.22 -24.15 -21.40
C ASP A 85 14.57 -22.89 -22.20
N ARG A 86 14.92 -21.81 -21.49
CA ARG A 86 15.11 -20.49 -22.08
C ARG A 86 16.47 -20.38 -22.74
N ASP A 87 17.49 -21.02 -22.18
CA ASP A 87 18.86 -20.99 -22.71
C ASP A 87 19.10 -22.04 -23.81
N GLY A 88 18.19 -23.01 -23.98
CA GLY A 88 18.27 -24.05 -25.00
C GLY A 88 19.29 -25.14 -24.65
N CYS A 89 19.65 -25.29 -23.38
CA CYS A 89 20.66 -26.24 -22.93
C CYS A 89 20.17 -27.70 -22.91
N GLY A 90 18.88 -27.94 -23.13
CA GLY A 90 18.26 -29.27 -23.06
C GLY A 90 17.79 -29.66 -21.66
N ARG A 91 17.63 -28.69 -20.75
CA ARG A 91 17.11 -28.88 -19.38
C ARG A 91 16.18 -27.71 -19.02
N TYR A 92 15.37 -27.88 -17.96
CA TYR A 92 14.46 -26.84 -17.46
C TYR A 92 14.92 -26.24 -16.12
N ASP A 93 16.15 -26.53 -15.70
CA ASP A 93 16.74 -26.15 -14.41
C ASP A 93 18.01 -25.30 -14.55
N SER A 94 18.28 -24.78 -15.76
CA SER A 94 19.41 -23.90 -16.06
C SER A 94 19.09 -22.43 -15.85
N LEU A 95 20.15 -21.61 -15.86
CA LEU A 95 20.15 -20.17 -15.59
C LEU A 95 19.10 -19.45 -16.45
N GLY A 96 18.11 -18.81 -15.82
CA GLY A 96 17.03 -18.12 -16.53
C GLY A 96 15.86 -19.00 -16.98
N ASP A 97 15.88 -20.31 -16.73
CA ASP A 97 14.74 -21.16 -17.09
C ASP A 97 13.50 -20.80 -16.27
N PHE A 98 12.38 -20.81 -16.98
CA PHE A 98 11.10 -20.34 -16.48
C PHE A 98 10.32 -21.51 -15.85
N CYS A 99 9.77 -21.26 -14.67
CA CYS A 99 8.81 -22.16 -14.02
C CYS A 99 7.62 -21.33 -13.54
N TYR A 100 6.45 -21.70 -14.04
CA TYR A 100 5.17 -21.16 -13.62
C TYR A 100 4.27 -22.31 -13.21
N ARG A 101 3.54 -22.15 -12.12
CA ARG A 101 2.57 -23.13 -11.63
C ARG A 101 1.28 -22.41 -11.31
N ALA A 102 0.17 -23.04 -11.62
CA ALA A 102 -1.16 -22.55 -11.29
C ALA A 102 -1.89 -23.60 -10.47
N PHE A 103 -2.64 -23.16 -9.46
CA PHE A 103 -3.30 -24.02 -8.50
C PHE A 103 -4.80 -23.75 -8.44
N ASP A 104 -5.58 -24.73 -8.88
CA ASP A 104 -7.03 -24.85 -8.73
C ASP A 104 -7.31 -25.49 -7.36
N LEU A 105 -7.64 -24.65 -6.38
CA LEU A 105 -7.79 -25.04 -4.99
C LEU A 105 -9.20 -25.53 -4.67
N ASN A 106 -10.20 -25.16 -5.48
CA ASN A 106 -11.59 -25.59 -5.30
C ASN A 106 -12.04 -26.71 -6.27
N GLY A 107 -11.23 -27.05 -7.27
CA GLY A 107 -11.50 -28.07 -8.27
C GLY A 107 -12.49 -27.65 -9.36
N ASP A 108 -12.68 -26.35 -9.60
CA ASP A 108 -13.58 -25.82 -10.64
C ASP A 108 -12.91 -25.73 -12.03
N GLY A 109 -11.62 -26.04 -12.10
CA GLY A 109 -10.79 -26.02 -13.29
C GLY A 109 -10.08 -24.69 -13.53
N ALA A 110 -10.26 -23.68 -12.68
CA ALA A 110 -9.56 -22.41 -12.75
C ALA A 110 -8.68 -22.20 -11.51
N PRO A 111 -7.52 -21.54 -11.64
CA PRO A 111 -6.62 -21.34 -10.53
C PRO A 111 -7.04 -20.18 -9.63
N GLU A 112 -6.94 -20.40 -8.32
CA GLU A 112 -7.03 -19.37 -7.26
C GLU A 112 -5.65 -18.91 -6.77
N ALA A 113 -4.60 -19.66 -7.09
CA ALA A 113 -3.25 -19.30 -6.71
C ALA A 113 -2.25 -19.65 -7.81
N GLU A 114 -1.09 -19.01 -7.77
CA GLU A 114 0.02 -19.33 -8.66
C GLU A 114 1.37 -19.20 -7.97
N TYR A 115 2.36 -19.84 -8.58
CA TYR A 115 3.74 -19.77 -8.16
C TYR A 115 4.64 -19.50 -9.37
N TYR A 116 5.30 -18.36 -9.32
CA TYR A 116 6.35 -17.98 -10.25
C TYR A 116 7.71 -18.25 -9.60
N HIS A 117 8.60 -18.92 -10.34
CA HIS A 117 9.98 -19.13 -9.92
C HIS A 117 10.95 -18.86 -11.07
N LEU A 118 11.81 -17.85 -10.89
CA LEU A 118 12.93 -17.56 -11.78
C LEU A 118 14.26 -18.01 -11.17
N PHE A 119 15.00 -18.82 -11.93
CA PHE A 119 16.40 -19.18 -11.64
C PHE A 119 17.33 -18.09 -12.24
N PRO A 120 18.50 -17.75 -11.65
CA PRO A 120 19.14 -16.44 -11.82
C PRO A 120 19.28 -16.01 -13.27
N GLY A 121 19.15 -14.73 -13.55
CA GLY A 121 19.31 -14.21 -14.92
C GLY A 121 19.23 -12.69 -15.05
N GLU A 122 18.88 -11.96 -13.98
CA GLU A 122 18.92 -10.50 -13.95
C GLU A 122 20.09 -10.03 -13.09
N ASP A 123 20.82 -9.03 -13.58
CA ASP A 123 22.05 -8.50 -12.95
C ASP A 123 21.82 -7.96 -11.53
N TRP A 124 20.56 -7.65 -11.17
CA TRP A 124 20.18 -7.07 -9.88
C TRP A 124 19.49 -8.04 -8.92
N CYS A 125 19.04 -9.23 -9.36
CA CYS A 125 18.36 -10.23 -8.51
C CYS A 125 18.60 -11.69 -8.98
N PRO A 126 19.26 -12.56 -8.18
CA PRO A 126 19.59 -13.91 -8.60
C PRO A 126 18.48 -14.95 -8.37
N TYR A 127 17.43 -14.65 -7.62
CA TYR A 127 16.29 -15.55 -7.41
C TYR A 127 15.02 -14.71 -7.30
N SER A 128 13.92 -15.17 -7.89
CA SER A 128 12.61 -14.55 -7.65
C SER A 128 11.56 -15.63 -7.53
N ASN A 129 10.98 -15.76 -6.36
CA ASN A 129 9.87 -16.67 -6.08
C ASN A 129 8.70 -15.83 -5.62
N LYS A 130 7.58 -15.95 -6.32
CA LYS A 130 6.36 -15.23 -5.99
C LYS A 130 5.23 -16.22 -5.89
N PHE A 131 4.60 -16.26 -4.72
CA PHE A 131 3.39 -17.03 -4.49
C PHE A 131 2.25 -16.05 -4.31
N VAL A 132 1.26 -16.10 -5.20
CA VAL A 132 0.10 -15.21 -5.20
C VAL A 132 -1.14 -16.05 -4.94
N VAL A 133 -1.99 -15.58 -4.03
CA VAL A 133 -3.29 -16.19 -3.71
C VAL A 133 -4.36 -15.14 -3.86
N ASN A 134 -5.42 -15.52 -4.54
CA ASN A 134 -6.57 -14.69 -4.80
C ASN A 134 -7.80 -15.23 -4.09
N PHE A 135 -8.45 -14.41 -3.27
CA PHE A 135 -9.66 -14.75 -2.53
C PHE A 135 -10.93 -14.11 -3.10
N ASN A 136 -10.86 -13.14 -4.00
CA ASN A 136 -12.05 -12.44 -4.51
C ASN A 136 -12.72 -13.17 -5.69
N GLY A 137 -12.07 -14.20 -6.25
CA GLY A 137 -12.58 -14.98 -7.38
C GLY A 137 -12.43 -14.30 -8.74
N GLU A 138 -11.93 -13.06 -8.78
CA GLU A 138 -11.42 -12.44 -10.00
C GLU A 138 -10.11 -13.17 -10.30
N ARG A 139 -10.02 -13.98 -11.34
CA ARG A 139 -8.88 -14.91 -11.57
C ARG A 139 -7.61 -14.21 -12.10
N ASP A 140 -7.50 -12.96 -11.73
CA ASP A 140 -6.44 -12.03 -11.97
C ASP A 140 -5.36 -12.33 -10.91
N LEU A 141 -4.19 -12.81 -11.34
CA LEU A 141 -3.08 -13.21 -10.45
C LEU A 141 -1.87 -12.29 -10.74
N SER A 142 -0.65 -12.79 -10.91
CA SER A 142 0.51 -11.91 -11.18
C SER A 142 0.52 -11.40 -12.61
N ASN A 143 1.11 -10.21 -12.82
CA ASN A 143 1.44 -9.74 -14.16
C ASN A 143 2.69 -10.49 -14.68
N ILE A 144 2.52 -11.49 -15.55
CA ILE A 144 3.62 -12.25 -16.16
C ILE A 144 3.70 -11.95 -17.66
N ASP A 145 4.89 -11.58 -18.14
CA ASP A 145 5.15 -11.45 -19.57
C ASP A 145 5.44 -12.83 -20.17
N PHE A 146 4.39 -13.49 -20.63
CA PHE A 146 4.51 -14.80 -21.29
C PHE A 146 5.17 -14.74 -22.67
N ALA A 147 5.30 -13.55 -23.27
CA ALA A 147 6.10 -13.42 -24.48
C ALA A 147 7.59 -13.56 -24.14
N ASN A 148 8.09 -12.80 -23.16
CA ASN A 148 9.52 -12.79 -22.82
C ASN A 148 9.91 -13.80 -21.73
N LEU A 149 8.92 -14.47 -21.13
CA LEU A 149 9.08 -15.43 -20.03
C LEU A 149 9.78 -14.80 -18.82
N THR A 150 9.31 -13.60 -18.47
CA THR A 150 9.79 -12.80 -17.34
C THR A 150 8.62 -12.41 -16.46
N TYR A 151 8.91 -12.10 -15.21
CA TYR A 151 7.93 -11.44 -14.36
C TYR A 151 7.68 -10.03 -14.90
N GLY A 152 6.43 -9.62 -14.98
CA GLY A 152 6.03 -8.31 -15.48
C GLY A 152 6.26 -7.22 -14.44
N ASP A 153 6.02 -5.98 -14.85
CA ASP A 153 5.99 -4.84 -13.95
C ASP A 153 4.74 -4.90 -13.07
N GLU A 154 4.91 -5.09 -11.76
CA GLU A 154 3.79 -5.17 -10.78
C GLU A 154 2.98 -3.91 -10.74
N GLN A 155 3.59 -2.79 -11.13
CA GLN A 155 2.97 -1.49 -11.15
C GLN A 155 2.27 -1.16 -12.45
N ALA A 156 2.28 -2.10 -13.41
CA ALA A 156 1.50 -1.90 -14.61
C ALA A 156 0.01 -1.83 -14.24
N TYR A 157 -0.61 -0.69 -14.54
CA TYR A 157 -2.04 -0.47 -14.34
C TYR A 157 -2.73 0.04 -15.61
N ASP A 158 -4.06 -0.09 -15.63
CA ASP A 158 -5.00 0.53 -16.54
C ASP A 158 -5.60 1.82 -15.95
N LYS A 159 -6.59 2.41 -16.62
CA LYS A 159 -7.26 3.64 -16.17
C LYS A 159 -7.73 3.52 -14.71
N GLY A 160 -7.56 4.59 -13.95
CA GLY A 160 -8.00 4.66 -12.55
C GLY A 160 -7.15 3.81 -11.61
N PHE A 161 -5.93 3.46 -12.03
CA PHE A 161 -4.99 2.66 -11.23
C PHE A 161 -5.56 1.28 -10.89
N LYS A 162 -6.28 0.71 -11.87
CA LYS A 162 -6.60 -0.71 -11.87
C LYS A 162 -5.35 -1.47 -12.30
N TYR A 163 -4.58 -1.92 -11.33
CA TYR A 163 -3.38 -2.72 -11.57
C TYR A 163 -3.70 -4.01 -12.34
N LEU A 164 -2.78 -4.42 -13.22
CA LEU A 164 -2.93 -5.64 -14.01
C LEU A 164 -2.80 -6.90 -13.16
N MET A 165 -1.98 -6.85 -12.12
CA MET A 165 -2.00 -7.84 -11.04
C MET A 165 -3.18 -7.52 -10.12
N ASN A 166 -3.86 -8.54 -9.59
CA ASN A 166 -4.98 -8.31 -8.67
C ASN A 166 -4.53 -7.87 -7.28
N VAL A 167 -4.05 -6.63 -7.21
CA VAL A 167 -3.73 -5.91 -5.97
C VAL A 167 -4.89 -4.99 -5.55
N HIS A 168 -6.02 -5.04 -6.26
CA HIS A 168 -7.20 -4.21 -6.01
C HIS A 168 -8.36 -5.00 -5.35
N GLY A 169 -8.15 -6.28 -5.03
CA GLY A 169 -9.16 -7.16 -4.44
C GLY A 169 -8.67 -7.89 -3.21
N SER A 170 -9.43 -8.90 -2.78
CA SER A 170 -9.02 -9.76 -1.66
C SER A 170 -7.98 -10.78 -2.11
N GLY A 171 -6.79 -10.71 -1.54
CA GLY A 171 -5.68 -11.60 -1.91
C GLY A 171 -4.38 -11.21 -1.24
N PHE A 172 -3.33 -12.00 -1.47
CA PHE A 172 -2.00 -11.66 -0.98
C PHE A 172 -0.93 -12.25 -1.87
N PHE A 173 0.28 -11.73 -1.77
CA PHE A 173 1.46 -12.40 -2.27
C PHE A 173 2.60 -12.43 -1.28
N VAL A 174 3.49 -13.39 -1.54
CA VAL A 174 4.71 -13.65 -0.80
C VAL A 174 5.87 -13.63 -1.78
N ASN A 175 6.89 -12.82 -1.50
CA ASN A 175 8.00 -12.55 -2.40
C ASN A 175 9.34 -12.90 -1.77
N SER A 176 10.08 -13.81 -2.39
CA SER A 176 11.37 -14.30 -1.89
C SER A 176 12.44 -14.18 -2.98
N TYR A 177 13.53 -13.50 -2.64
CA TYR A 177 14.75 -13.47 -3.47
C TYR A 177 15.79 -14.50 -3.02
N SER A 178 15.33 -15.69 -2.61
CA SER A 178 16.18 -16.79 -2.11
C SER A 178 15.88 -18.11 -2.82
N LEU A 179 16.77 -19.10 -2.70
CA LEU A 179 16.49 -20.49 -3.10
C LEU A 179 15.51 -21.21 -2.15
N HIS A 180 15.14 -20.55 -1.06
CA HIS A 180 14.39 -21.11 0.05
C HIS A 180 13.07 -20.36 0.19
N PRO A 181 12.03 -20.75 -0.56
CA PRO A 181 10.76 -20.03 -0.62
C PRO A 181 9.90 -20.20 0.63
N GLU A 182 10.34 -20.99 1.62
CA GLU A 182 9.64 -21.15 2.90
C GLU A 182 9.51 -19.81 3.63
N ASN A 183 10.55 -18.97 3.56
CA ASN A 183 10.63 -17.64 4.13
C ASN A 183 10.87 -16.61 3.02
N SER A 184 10.44 -15.38 3.25
CA SER A 184 10.32 -14.38 2.19
C SER A 184 10.64 -12.98 2.70
N TRP A 185 11.04 -12.10 1.79
CA TRP A 185 11.18 -10.68 2.10
C TRP A 185 9.80 -10.11 2.46
N GLU A 186 8.82 -10.33 1.59
CA GLU A 186 7.45 -9.89 1.83
C GLU A 186 6.63 -11.10 2.32
N THR A 187 6.11 -11.01 3.54
CA THR A 187 5.64 -12.18 4.31
C THR A 187 4.37 -11.91 5.15
N PRO A 188 3.26 -11.44 4.55
CA PRO A 188 3.02 -11.16 3.13
C PRO A 188 2.83 -9.66 2.82
N ILE A 189 2.55 -9.31 1.56
CA ILE A 189 1.69 -8.17 1.24
C ILE A 189 0.28 -8.69 0.96
N ALA A 190 -0.73 -8.12 1.60
CA ALA A 190 -2.12 -8.56 1.54
C ALA A 190 -3.07 -7.38 1.32
N TRP A 191 -4.06 -7.55 0.45
CA TRP A 191 -5.10 -6.57 0.14
C TRP A 191 -6.46 -7.11 0.55
N TYR A 192 -7.29 -6.24 1.09
CA TYR A 192 -8.60 -6.56 1.64
C TYR A 192 -9.67 -5.75 0.93
N ASP A 193 -10.61 -6.46 0.30
CA ASP A 193 -11.85 -5.92 -0.28
C ASP A 193 -13.01 -6.51 0.53
N PHE A 194 -13.38 -5.80 1.60
CA PHE A 194 -14.28 -6.29 2.63
C PHE A 194 -15.76 -6.28 2.19
N ASP A 195 -16.13 -5.37 1.30
CA ASP A 195 -17.48 -5.29 0.72
C ASP A 195 -17.59 -6.00 -0.64
N CYS A 196 -16.48 -6.55 -1.13
CA CYS A 196 -16.39 -7.38 -2.34
C CYS A 196 -16.83 -6.60 -3.59
N ASP A 197 -16.46 -5.33 -3.66
CA ASP A 197 -16.81 -4.41 -4.76
C ASP A 197 -15.70 -4.28 -5.83
N GLY A 198 -14.62 -5.03 -5.65
CA GLY A 198 -13.45 -5.07 -6.52
C GLY A 198 -12.40 -4.00 -6.21
N LYS A 199 -12.52 -3.24 -5.10
CA LYS A 199 -11.58 -2.17 -4.73
C LYS A 199 -11.01 -2.41 -3.32
N THR A 200 -9.77 -1.98 -3.14
CA THR A 200 -9.04 -2.23 -1.90
C THR A 200 -9.51 -1.26 -0.81
N ASN A 201 -10.02 -1.80 0.31
CA ASN A 201 -10.31 -1.01 1.51
C ASN A 201 -9.10 -0.89 2.45
N MET A 202 -8.24 -1.90 2.47
CA MET A 202 -7.07 -1.94 3.35
C MET A 202 -5.97 -2.79 2.74
N THR A 203 -4.72 -2.46 3.05
CA THR A 203 -3.55 -3.27 2.71
C THR A 203 -2.68 -3.47 3.94
N MET A 204 -2.14 -4.68 4.09
CA MET A 204 -1.13 -5.03 5.09
C MET A 204 0.17 -5.41 4.38
N ARG A 205 1.31 -4.92 4.86
CA ARG A 205 2.64 -5.34 4.40
C ARG A 205 3.50 -5.77 5.58
N VAL A 206 4.23 -6.86 5.39
CA VAL A 206 5.17 -7.41 6.38
C VAL A 206 6.51 -7.65 5.70
N GLY A 207 7.57 -7.06 6.25
CA GLY A 207 8.94 -7.19 5.74
C GLY A 207 9.84 -8.02 6.66
N ASP A 208 10.61 -8.97 6.11
CA ASP A 208 11.81 -9.56 6.70
C ASP A 208 13.04 -8.97 6.01
N THR A 209 13.52 -7.84 6.54
CA THR A 209 14.59 -7.03 5.92
C THR A 209 15.94 -7.15 6.62
N LEU A 210 16.09 -8.07 7.59
CA LEU A 210 17.36 -8.32 8.28
C LEU A 210 18.52 -8.66 7.33
N HIS A 211 18.21 -9.26 6.18
CA HIS A 211 19.17 -9.63 5.15
C HIS A 211 19.52 -8.48 4.17
N ASN A 212 18.94 -7.29 4.33
CA ASN A 212 19.17 -6.15 3.41
C ASN A 212 20.54 -5.47 3.54
N ASN A 213 21.31 -5.75 4.60
CA ASN A 213 22.71 -5.27 4.67
C ASN A 213 23.62 -5.84 3.56
N SER A 214 23.16 -6.84 2.79
CA SER A 214 23.79 -7.32 1.56
C SER A 214 23.22 -6.75 0.25
N ILE A 215 22.14 -5.95 0.29
CA ILE A 215 21.42 -5.48 -0.91
C ILE A 215 21.73 -4.01 -1.22
N ILE A 216 22.00 -3.16 -0.21
CA ILE A 216 22.03 -1.70 -0.39
C ILE A 216 23.43 -1.14 -0.75
N GLY A 217 24.51 -1.94 -0.72
CA GLY A 217 25.88 -1.40 -0.83
C GLY A 217 26.72 -1.82 -2.04
N VAL A 218 26.46 -3.00 -2.59
CA VAL A 218 27.29 -3.66 -3.61
C VAL A 218 26.44 -4.83 -4.07
N GLY A 219 26.20 -4.97 -5.38
CA GLY A 219 25.30 -5.98 -5.95
C GLY A 219 25.34 -7.33 -5.22
N LEU A 220 24.14 -7.93 -5.09
CA LEU A 220 23.87 -9.15 -4.34
C LEU A 220 25.05 -10.09 -4.34
N ASN A 221 25.56 -10.40 -3.15
CA ASN A 221 26.69 -11.28 -3.01
C ASN A 221 26.24 -12.70 -3.39
N LEU A 222 26.41 -13.03 -4.67
CA LEU A 222 26.00 -14.29 -5.34
C LEU A 222 26.54 -15.57 -4.66
N GLU A 223 27.45 -15.43 -3.69
CA GLU A 223 28.03 -16.55 -2.93
C GLU A 223 27.22 -16.94 -1.68
N LYS A 224 26.20 -16.16 -1.28
CA LYS A 224 25.37 -16.45 -0.09
C LYS A 224 23.89 -16.56 -0.44
N PHE A 225 23.48 -17.80 -0.69
CA PHE A 225 22.10 -18.26 -0.88
C PHE A 225 21.30 -18.24 0.43
N ASP A 226 21.32 -17.11 1.15
CA ASP A 226 20.86 -17.09 2.53
C ASP A 226 19.32 -17.19 2.61
N ARG A 227 18.84 -17.95 3.59
CA ARG A 227 17.43 -18.01 3.98
C ARG A 227 17.07 -16.71 4.68
N TYR A 228 15.87 -16.18 4.44
CA TYR A 228 15.31 -15.12 5.29
C TYR A 228 15.22 -15.60 6.75
N ALA A 229 15.23 -14.66 7.69
CA ALA A 229 15.42 -14.98 9.11
C ALA A 229 14.19 -15.68 9.71
N GLY A 230 13.02 -15.47 9.11
CA GLY A 230 11.76 -15.85 9.76
C GLY A 230 11.31 -14.83 10.79
N ILE A 231 11.90 -13.63 10.79
CA ILE A 231 11.65 -12.59 11.78
C ILE A 231 11.32 -11.28 11.05
N ALA A 232 10.10 -10.80 11.24
CA ALA A 232 9.65 -9.55 10.62
C ALA A 232 10.32 -8.34 11.30
N THR A 233 10.82 -7.44 10.46
CA THR A 233 11.40 -6.14 10.82
C THR A 233 10.44 -4.98 10.59
N GLU A 234 9.44 -5.18 9.73
CA GLU A 234 8.47 -4.18 9.31
C GLU A 234 7.05 -4.77 9.37
N PHE A 235 6.10 -3.98 9.83
CA PHE A 235 4.66 -4.24 9.72
C PHE A 235 3.95 -2.93 9.41
N GLU A 236 3.16 -2.92 8.34
CA GLU A 236 2.53 -1.71 7.81
C GLU A 236 1.05 -1.97 7.49
N LEU A 237 0.22 -0.95 7.70
CA LEU A 237 -1.22 -0.97 7.43
C LEU A 237 -1.62 0.33 6.74
N ALA A 238 -2.17 0.23 5.54
CA ALA A 238 -2.73 1.37 4.79
C ALA A 238 -4.25 1.17 4.61
N MET A 239 -5.05 2.23 4.73
CA MET A 239 -6.52 2.14 4.79
C MET A 239 -7.21 3.21 3.95
N GLU A 240 -8.25 2.81 3.23
CA GLU A 240 -9.27 3.65 2.59
C GLU A 240 -10.29 4.09 3.66
N LEU A 241 -10.35 5.37 3.97
CA LEU A 241 -11.15 5.91 5.07
C LEU A 241 -12.27 6.83 4.60
N ASN A 242 -12.25 7.35 3.37
CA ASN A 242 -13.20 8.37 2.94
C ASN A 242 -14.35 7.87 2.03
N GLY A 243 -14.25 6.64 1.51
CA GLY A 243 -15.21 5.97 0.65
C GLY A 243 -15.24 6.46 -0.80
N ASP A 244 -14.14 6.97 -1.35
CA ASP A 244 -14.09 7.60 -2.68
C ASP A 244 -13.48 6.72 -3.79
N THR A 245 -13.18 5.46 -3.49
CA THR A 245 -12.80 4.49 -4.50
C THR A 245 -13.87 4.32 -5.58
N SER A 246 -13.47 4.28 -6.84
CA SER A 246 -14.36 4.19 -8.01
C SER A 246 -13.66 3.53 -9.19
N ASP A 247 -14.35 3.35 -10.32
CA ASP A 247 -13.72 2.86 -11.56
C ASP A 247 -12.63 3.80 -12.10
N ASP A 248 -12.63 5.05 -11.64
CA ASP A 248 -11.61 6.06 -11.93
C ASP A 248 -10.56 6.19 -10.80
N ASN A 249 -10.73 5.47 -9.69
CA ASN A 249 -9.83 5.48 -8.52
C ASN A 249 -9.90 4.13 -7.75
N TRP A 250 -9.18 3.10 -8.19
CA TRP A 250 -9.29 1.73 -7.63
C TRP A 250 -8.57 1.56 -6.28
N HIS A 251 -7.63 2.44 -5.97
CA HIS A 251 -6.94 2.53 -4.70
C HIS A 251 -7.02 3.98 -4.23
N SER A 252 -7.37 4.21 -2.97
CA SER A 252 -7.46 5.55 -2.37
C SER A 252 -7.18 5.43 -0.87
N LEU A 253 -5.95 5.05 -0.54
CA LEU A 253 -5.59 4.69 0.83
C LEU A 253 -5.24 5.98 1.60
N ASP A 254 -6.21 6.57 2.31
CA ASP A 254 -6.08 7.85 3.01
C ASP A 254 -5.01 7.88 4.13
N MET A 255 -4.74 6.76 4.81
CA MET A 255 -3.88 6.74 6.00
C MET A 255 -3.07 5.46 6.10
N MET A 256 -1.80 5.59 6.49
CA MET A 256 -0.89 4.49 6.79
C MET A 256 -0.34 4.55 8.21
N LEU A 257 -0.20 3.38 8.84
CA LEU A 257 0.56 3.16 10.07
C LEU A 257 1.69 2.16 9.78
N SER A 258 2.93 2.56 10.05
CA SER A 258 4.13 1.73 9.91
C SER A 258 4.75 1.45 11.26
N PHE A 259 5.20 0.22 11.47
CA PHE A 259 5.88 -0.27 12.67
C PHE A 259 7.18 -0.93 12.23
N ASN A 260 8.29 -0.56 12.85
CA ASN A 260 9.57 -1.16 12.52
C ASN A 260 10.40 -1.51 13.75
N ASN A 261 11.34 -2.43 13.55
CA ASN A 261 12.46 -2.71 14.44
C ASN A 261 13.59 -3.37 13.65
N TYR A 262 14.49 -2.55 13.10
CA TYR A 262 15.62 -3.04 12.31
C TYR A 262 16.79 -3.54 13.16
N LYS A 263 16.89 -3.08 14.42
CA LYS A 263 18.06 -3.33 15.27
C LYS A 263 17.99 -4.66 16.01
N ASN A 264 16.81 -5.02 16.47
CA ASN A 264 16.58 -6.23 17.27
C ASN A 264 15.13 -6.72 17.08
N PRO A 265 14.73 -7.08 15.84
CA PRO A 265 13.38 -7.58 15.57
C PRO A 265 13.12 -8.87 16.34
N THR A 266 11.87 -9.08 16.75
CA THR A 266 11.48 -10.28 17.51
C THR A 266 10.14 -10.88 17.09
N LEU A 267 9.49 -10.33 16.04
CA LEU A 267 8.26 -10.90 15.52
C LEU A 267 8.57 -12.12 14.64
N ASP A 268 8.68 -13.28 15.29
CA ASP A 268 8.88 -14.57 14.63
C ASP A 268 7.60 -15.02 13.90
N TYR A 269 7.65 -15.07 12.58
CA TYR A 269 6.55 -15.54 11.75
C TYR A 269 6.67 -17.01 11.34
N THR A 270 7.76 -17.70 11.68
CA THR A 270 7.97 -19.11 11.31
C THR A 270 6.97 -20.07 11.94
N GLY A 271 6.30 -19.65 13.02
CA GLY A 271 5.20 -20.38 13.65
C GLY A 271 3.92 -20.42 12.81
N TYR A 272 3.74 -19.48 11.87
CA TYR A 272 2.58 -19.42 10.99
C TYR A 272 2.90 -20.16 9.70
N LYS A 273 2.38 -21.37 9.59
CA LYS A 273 2.73 -22.30 8.52
C LYS A 273 1.50 -22.64 7.70
N ASP A 274 1.69 -22.70 6.40
CA ASP A 274 0.78 -23.33 5.45
C ASP A 274 1.54 -24.47 4.77
N HIS A 275 1.00 -25.69 4.83
CA HIS A 275 1.49 -26.86 4.08
C HIS A 275 0.66 -27.04 2.81
N LEU A 276 1.14 -26.45 1.72
CA LEU A 276 0.43 -26.38 0.45
C LEU A 276 0.65 -27.65 -0.36
N ALA A 277 -0.23 -28.64 -0.17
CA ALA A 277 -0.14 -29.93 -0.87
C ALA A 277 -0.16 -29.80 -2.41
N CYS A 278 -0.75 -28.73 -2.95
CA CYS A 278 -0.73 -28.40 -4.39
C CYS A 278 0.68 -28.11 -4.93
N MET A 279 1.66 -27.81 -4.07
CA MET A 279 3.06 -27.66 -4.46
C MET A 279 3.75 -28.99 -4.75
N LYS A 280 3.15 -30.14 -4.42
CA LYS A 280 3.70 -31.42 -4.85
C LYS A 280 3.70 -31.50 -6.38
N PRO A 281 4.78 -32.00 -7.00
CA PRO A 281 4.80 -32.23 -8.42
C PRO A 281 4.00 -33.51 -8.73
N LEU A 282 3.52 -33.63 -9.96
CA LEU A 282 3.03 -34.91 -10.48
C LEU A 282 4.11 -36.00 -10.34
N PRO A 283 3.80 -37.21 -9.82
CA PRO A 283 4.75 -38.31 -9.76
C PRO A 283 5.36 -38.63 -11.13
N GLY A 284 6.69 -38.75 -11.19
CA GLY A 284 7.45 -38.98 -12.42
C GLY A 284 7.92 -37.70 -13.11
N SER A 285 7.36 -36.53 -12.75
CA SER A 285 7.80 -35.25 -13.31
C SER A 285 8.99 -34.64 -12.57
N GLU A 286 9.37 -35.15 -11.39
CA GLU A 286 10.45 -34.62 -10.53
C GLU A 286 11.77 -34.48 -11.28
N VAL A 287 11.98 -35.39 -12.22
CA VAL A 287 13.11 -35.47 -13.13
C VAL A 287 13.30 -34.10 -13.83
N PHE A 288 12.25 -33.43 -14.29
CA PHE A 288 12.35 -32.19 -15.09
C PHE A 288 12.68 -30.94 -14.27
N TYR A 289 12.47 -30.97 -12.96
CA TYR A 289 12.86 -29.87 -12.06
C TYR A 289 14.37 -29.91 -11.73
N GLY A 290 15.01 -31.08 -11.86
CA GLY A 290 16.44 -31.26 -11.67
C GLY A 290 16.95 -30.69 -10.34
N LYS A 291 17.98 -29.83 -10.40
CA LYS A 291 18.53 -29.20 -9.17
C LYS A 291 17.57 -28.20 -8.50
N MET A 292 16.53 -27.74 -9.21
CA MET A 292 15.53 -26.80 -8.69
C MET A 292 14.33 -27.48 -8.05
N LEU A 293 14.31 -28.82 -7.99
CA LEU A 293 13.22 -29.55 -7.36
C LEU A 293 12.88 -29.01 -5.96
N PRO A 294 13.85 -28.82 -5.02
CA PRO A 294 13.52 -28.35 -3.68
C PRO A 294 12.80 -26.99 -3.67
N SER A 295 13.26 -26.00 -4.44
CA SER A 295 12.66 -24.66 -4.43
C SER A 295 11.35 -24.56 -5.23
N ARG A 296 11.17 -25.41 -6.25
CA ARG A 296 9.96 -25.37 -7.10
C ARG A 296 8.79 -26.21 -6.55
N THR A 297 9.08 -27.10 -5.61
CA THR A 297 8.07 -28.01 -5.03
C THR A 297 8.01 -27.98 -3.51
N GLU A 298 8.68 -27.03 -2.87
CA GLU A 298 8.56 -26.83 -1.43
C GLU A 298 7.10 -26.55 -1.07
N GLU A 299 6.55 -27.33 -0.14
CA GLU A 299 5.15 -27.22 0.28
C GLU A 299 4.97 -26.24 1.43
N LEU A 300 6.01 -26.04 2.25
CA LEU A 300 5.94 -25.14 3.39
C LEU A 300 6.03 -23.69 2.93
N ARG A 301 5.08 -22.86 3.38
CA ARG A 301 5.20 -21.41 3.36
C ARG A 301 5.02 -20.86 4.77
N GLN A 302 5.78 -19.84 5.10
CA GLN A 302 5.74 -19.17 6.39
C GLN A 302 5.52 -17.67 6.18
N TYR A 303 4.39 -17.17 6.68
CA TYR A 303 3.97 -15.78 6.58
C TYR A 303 2.91 -15.44 7.62
N LEU A 304 2.77 -14.15 7.93
CA LEU A 304 1.68 -13.69 8.77
C LEU A 304 0.32 -14.00 8.13
N PRO A 305 -0.63 -14.65 8.85
CA PRO A 305 -1.86 -15.13 8.23
C PRO A 305 -2.75 -14.00 7.72
N TYR A 306 -3.40 -14.18 6.57
CA TYR A 306 -4.21 -13.14 5.93
C TYR A 306 -5.25 -12.47 6.85
N LEU A 307 -6.15 -13.21 7.50
CA LEU A 307 -7.20 -12.60 8.34
C LEU A 307 -6.73 -12.16 9.74
N ASP A 308 -5.60 -12.70 10.23
CA ASP A 308 -5.14 -12.53 11.62
C ASP A 308 -3.86 -11.67 11.72
N GLY A 309 -3.13 -11.47 10.62
CA GLY A 309 -1.82 -10.83 10.57
C GLY A 309 -1.83 -9.42 11.12
N VAL A 310 -2.90 -8.67 10.81
CA VAL A 310 -3.13 -7.31 11.32
C VAL A 310 -3.11 -7.27 12.84
N LYS A 311 -3.78 -8.22 13.50
CA LYS A 311 -3.79 -8.32 14.97
C LYS A 311 -2.41 -8.67 15.50
N ILE A 312 -1.74 -9.64 14.90
CA ILE A 312 -0.42 -10.08 15.33
C ILE A 312 0.60 -8.93 15.24
N GLY A 313 0.60 -8.19 14.14
CA GLY A 313 1.48 -7.03 13.95
C GLY A 313 1.20 -5.91 14.94
N LEU A 314 -0.07 -5.51 15.10
CA LEU A 314 -0.46 -4.44 16.04
C LEU A 314 -0.26 -4.80 17.52
N GLU A 315 -0.37 -6.07 17.89
CA GLU A 315 -0.19 -6.54 19.28
C GLU A 315 1.26 -6.87 19.63
N HIS A 316 2.18 -6.81 18.67
CA HIS A 316 3.58 -7.07 18.94
C HIS A 316 4.21 -5.95 19.78
N ASP A 317 4.68 -6.29 20.98
CA ASP A 317 5.17 -5.32 21.96
C ASP A 317 6.57 -4.76 21.67
N ASN A 318 7.35 -5.38 20.78
CA ASN A 318 8.76 -5.08 20.59
C ASN A 318 9.06 -4.32 19.28
N TRP A 319 8.14 -3.50 18.80
CA TRP A 319 8.49 -2.47 17.80
C TRP A 319 9.36 -1.38 18.43
N ASP A 320 10.34 -0.85 17.70
CA ASP A 320 11.23 0.22 18.19
C ASP A 320 10.79 1.62 17.74
N ALA A 321 10.05 1.71 16.63
CA ALA A 321 9.45 2.95 16.14
C ALA A 321 8.12 2.70 15.42
N ASN A 322 7.27 3.73 15.39
CA ASN A 322 6.07 3.73 14.53
C ASN A 322 5.81 5.10 13.92
N TRP A 323 5.35 5.10 12.68
CA TRP A 323 5.09 6.29 11.89
C TRP A 323 3.66 6.28 11.35
N MET A 324 3.15 7.47 11.09
CA MET A 324 1.87 7.68 10.43
C MET A 324 2.10 8.56 9.21
N VAL A 325 1.50 8.17 8.08
CA VAL A 325 1.37 9.00 6.89
C VAL A 325 -0.13 9.19 6.63
N PHE A 326 -0.52 10.40 6.24
CA PHE A 326 -1.89 10.75 5.92
C PHE A 326 -1.90 11.53 4.61
N ASP A 327 -2.68 11.05 3.64
CA ASP A 327 -2.95 11.72 2.36
C ASP A 327 -3.94 12.88 2.60
N GLU A 328 -3.39 14.08 2.76
CA GLU A 328 -4.19 15.25 3.15
C GLU A 328 -4.88 15.95 1.96
N ASP A 329 -4.38 15.79 0.73
CA ASP A 329 -4.87 16.43 -0.49
C ASP A 329 -5.60 15.47 -1.46
N GLY A 330 -5.48 14.17 -1.24
CA GLY A 330 -6.37 13.14 -1.80
C GLY A 330 -6.10 12.84 -3.25
N ASP A 331 -4.87 13.04 -3.72
CA ASP A 331 -4.45 12.68 -5.06
C ASP A 331 -3.68 11.38 -5.13
N ASP A 332 -3.36 10.74 -4.00
CA ASP A 332 -2.76 9.43 -3.98
C ASP A 332 -3.76 8.33 -4.33
N CYS A 333 -3.34 7.50 -5.28
CA CYS A 333 -4.20 6.47 -5.85
C CYS A 333 -3.44 5.19 -6.18
N ARG A 334 -2.25 5.05 -5.60
CA ARG A 334 -1.35 3.92 -5.73
C ARG A 334 -1.24 3.26 -4.35
N TRP A 335 -1.21 1.93 -4.32
CA TRP A 335 -1.13 1.21 -3.06
C TRP A 335 0.30 1.20 -2.48
N GLU A 336 1.32 1.15 -3.35
CA GLU A 336 2.75 1.14 -2.97
C GLU A 336 3.20 2.47 -2.37
N GLU A 337 2.60 3.56 -2.81
CA GLU A 337 2.95 4.91 -2.38
C GLU A 337 2.72 5.18 -0.90
N MET A 338 1.75 4.46 -0.34
CA MET A 338 1.47 4.52 1.08
C MET A 338 2.41 3.67 1.92
N PHE A 339 3.27 2.83 1.34
CA PHE A 339 4.20 2.01 2.11
C PHE A 339 5.56 2.69 2.25
N SER A 340 6.07 2.69 3.48
CA SER A 340 7.32 3.38 3.84
C SER A 340 8.54 2.58 3.40
N CYS A 341 8.71 2.35 2.09
CA CYS A 341 9.95 1.80 1.59
C CYS A 341 11.08 2.82 1.82
N HIS A 342 11.80 2.62 2.93
CA HIS A 342 13.09 3.26 3.23
C HIS A 342 13.01 4.75 3.59
N GLU A 343 12.02 5.12 4.39
CA GLU A 343 11.97 6.41 5.06
C GLU A 343 13.02 6.54 6.21
N GLY A 344 14.24 6.02 6.01
CA GLY A 344 15.48 6.36 6.71
C GLY A 344 15.57 6.12 8.22
N ASP A 345 16.62 5.41 8.64
CA ASP A 345 17.02 5.37 10.05
C ASP A 345 17.45 6.76 10.55
N GLY A 346 16.65 7.40 11.41
CA GLY A 346 17.11 8.52 12.26
C GLY A 346 16.10 9.65 12.51
N GLU A 347 16.50 10.58 13.38
CA GLU A 347 15.77 11.82 13.73
C GLU A 347 15.47 12.75 12.53
N LYS A 348 16.14 12.49 11.41
CA LYS A 348 16.12 13.28 10.17
C LYS A 348 16.13 12.32 8.98
N SER A 349 15.20 11.35 8.95
CA SER A 349 15.05 10.46 7.80
C SER A 349 15.30 11.25 6.53
N ASN A 350 16.29 10.85 5.73
CA ASN A 350 16.76 11.64 4.59
C ASN A 350 15.53 12.05 3.78
N TYR A 351 15.19 13.34 3.76
CA TYR A 351 14.03 13.93 3.04
C TYR A 351 13.96 13.56 1.55
N ARG A 352 14.97 12.84 1.04
CA ARG A 352 15.09 12.34 -0.33
C ARG A 352 14.67 10.87 -0.49
N THR A 353 14.29 10.18 0.58
CA THR A 353 13.93 8.74 0.53
C THR A 353 12.47 8.45 0.90
N CYS A 354 11.58 9.45 0.91
CA CYS A 354 10.17 9.21 0.59
C CYS A 354 10.12 8.87 -0.91
N LEU A 355 10.51 7.64 -1.24
CA LEU A 355 10.56 7.21 -2.63
C LEU A 355 9.15 7.01 -3.19
N LEU A 356 8.22 6.68 -2.30
CA LEU A 356 6.89 6.16 -2.57
C LEU A 356 5.77 7.13 -2.15
N SER A 357 5.85 7.83 -1.02
CA SER A 357 4.83 8.83 -0.66
C SER A 357 5.03 10.19 -1.32
N ASP A 358 3.96 10.96 -1.45
CA ASP A 358 4.02 12.29 -2.01
C ASP A 358 4.82 13.25 -1.13
N HIS A 359 5.73 14.00 -1.76
CA HIS A 359 6.57 14.93 -0.98
C HIS A 359 5.80 16.18 -0.56
N LEU A 360 4.80 16.61 -1.34
CA LEU A 360 3.84 17.63 -0.92
C LEU A 360 2.46 17.03 -1.05
N GLY A 361 1.58 17.39 -0.13
CA GLY A 361 0.27 16.77 0.01
C GLY A 361 0.22 16.09 1.36
N ASP A 362 1.09 15.10 1.54
CA ASP A 362 1.11 14.23 2.71
C ASP A 362 1.54 14.90 4.02
N ARG A 363 0.93 14.40 5.09
CA ARG A 363 1.37 14.63 6.46
C ARG A 363 2.05 13.40 7.03
N THR A 364 3.22 13.61 7.63
CA THR A 364 4.03 12.55 8.24
C THR A 364 4.24 12.83 9.72
N GLU A 365 4.08 11.80 10.55
CA GLU A 365 4.37 11.86 11.99
C GLU A 365 5.15 10.64 12.45
N LYS A 366 6.15 10.84 13.32
CA LYS A 366 7.10 9.79 13.71
C LYS A 366 7.28 9.72 15.22
N ASP A 367 7.03 8.54 15.78
CA ASP A 367 7.45 8.13 17.11
C ASP A 367 8.66 7.18 16.99
N PRO A 368 9.89 7.69 17.01
CA PRO A 368 11.11 6.90 16.81
C PRO A 368 11.47 5.99 17.99
N THR A 369 10.64 5.97 19.03
CA THR A 369 10.88 5.19 20.26
C THR A 369 9.72 4.27 20.62
N ASN A 370 8.66 4.25 19.78
CA ASN A 370 7.42 3.54 20.05
C ASN A 370 6.87 3.82 21.47
N ALA A 371 7.07 5.06 21.95
CA ALA A 371 6.61 5.49 23.27
C ALA A 371 5.07 5.60 23.34
N GLY A 372 4.43 5.93 22.22
CA GLY A 372 2.99 6.08 22.05
C GLY A 372 2.26 4.80 21.71
N LYS A 373 2.96 3.71 21.36
CA LYS A 373 2.36 2.41 21.00
C LYS A 373 1.31 2.50 19.89
N SER A 374 1.55 3.41 18.94
CA SER A 374 0.66 3.70 17.81
C SER A 374 -0.77 4.07 18.20
N LEU A 375 -0.95 4.61 19.40
CA LEU A 375 -2.21 5.24 19.77
C LEU A 375 -2.35 6.54 18.96
N LEU A 376 -3.58 6.81 18.53
CA LEU A 376 -3.94 8.02 17.78
C LEU A 376 -4.81 8.92 18.65
N TYR A 377 -4.95 10.18 18.28
CA TYR A 377 -5.90 11.08 18.92
C TYR A 377 -6.32 12.19 17.96
N VAL A 378 -7.38 12.92 18.31
CA VAL A 378 -7.81 14.10 17.55
C VAL A 378 -7.27 15.35 18.22
N SER A 379 -6.37 16.08 17.55
CA SER A 379 -5.84 17.31 18.13
C SER A 379 -6.90 18.41 18.16
N PRO A 380 -7.14 19.10 19.28
CA PRO A 380 -8.08 20.21 19.33
C PRO A 380 -7.56 21.45 18.58
N MET A 381 -6.25 21.51 18.28
CA MET A 381 -5.64 22.65 17.58
C MET A 381 -6.07 22.72 16.12
N ASP A 382 -6.07 21.58 15.43
CA ASP A 382 -6.37 21.50 13.99
C ASP A 382 -7.49 20.50 13.65
N GLY A 383 -8.02 19.77 14.63
CA GLY A 383 -9.06 18.77 14.44
C GLY A 383 -8.63 17.51 13.69
N LYS A 384 -7.34 17.35 13.36
CA LYS A 384 -6.82 16.21 12.59
C LYS A 384 -6.50 15.02 13.49
N ILE A 385 -6.29 13.86 12.89
CA ILE A 385 -5.82 12.64 13.57
C ILE A 385 -4.30 12.72 13.72
N HIS A 386 -3.78 12.65 14.94
CA HIS A 386 -2.34 12.71 15.25
C HIS A 386 -1.87 11.41 15.91
N LEU A 387 -0.60 11.08 15.70
CA LEU A 387 0.10 9.98 16.35
C LEU A 387 0.54 10.41 17.76
N TYR A 388 0.03 9.72 18.78
CA TYR A 388 0.37 10.00 20.17
C TYR A 388 1.87 9.81 20.42
N ARG A 389 2.50 10.78 21.10
CA ARG A 389 3.96 10.83 21.37
C ARG A 389 4.83 10.85 20.11
N ALA A 390 4.31 11.30 18.98
CA ALA A 390 5.14 11.66 17.85
C ALA A 390 6.17 12.72 18.29
N LYS A 391 7.44 12.46 18.00
CA LYS A 391 8.54 13.40 18.26
C LYS A 391 8.71 14.38 17.09
N TYR A 392 8.35 13.94 15.90
CA TYR A 392 8.38 14.74 14.69
C TYR A 392 7.04 14.66 14.00
N GLY A 393 6.56 15.79 13.50
CA GLY A 393 5.36 15.85 12.68
C GLY A 393 5.44 17.05 11.73
N TRP A 394 5.09 16.83 10.47
CA TRP A 394 5.00 17.90 9.48
C TRP A 394 3.96 17.59 8.41
N TRP A 395 3.37 18.64 7.86
CA TRP A 395 2.50 18.60 6.70
C TRP A 395 3.05 19.55 5.64
N GLU A 396 3.52 18.99 4.54
CA GLU A 396 4.02 19.71 3.37
C GLU A 396 2.81 20.07 2.50
N ILE A 397 2.30 21.30 2.56
CA ILE A 397 0.96 21.57 2.02
C ILE A 397 0.97 21.56 0.49
N ASP A 398 0.18 20.66 -0.10
CA ASP A 398 -0.35 20.82 -1.44
C ASP A 398 -1.85 21.17 -1.43
N TYR A 399 -2.18 22.45 -1.63
CA TYR A 399 -3.57 22.92 -1.52
C TYR A 399 -4.46 22.52 -2.71
N LEU A 400 -3.87 22.26 -3.88
CA LEU A 400 -4.59 21.97 -5.13
C LEU A 400 -4.25 20.59 -5.68
N ALA A 401 -3.51 19.75 -4.94
CA ALA A 401 -3.08 18.42 -5.39
C ALA A 401 -2.38 18.48 -6.76
N LEU A 402 -1.32 19.31 -6.86
CA LEU A 402 -0.57 19.51 -8.09
C LEU A 402 0.66 18.60 -8.20
N PHE A 403 1.19 18.10 -7.08
CA PHE A 403 2.54 17.55 -6.98
C PHE A 403 2.62 16.12 -6.44
N LYS A 404 2.19 15.18 -7.28
CA LYS A 404 2.14 13.77 -6.97
C LYS A 404 3.42 12.93 -7.18
N GLY A 405 4.58 13.50 -6.86
CA GLY A 405 5.85 13.03 -7.40
C GLY A 405 6.58 11.96 -6.59
N SER A 406 6.36 10.67 -6.87
CA SER A 406 7.29 9.60 -6.46
C SER A 406 8.64 9.73 -7.21
N THR A 407 9.73 9.34 -6.55
CA THR A 407 11.08 9.46 -7.12
C THR A 407 11.56 8.20 -7.83
N ASP A 408 10.96 7.04 -7.55
CA ASP A 408 11.27 5.76 -8.17
C ASP A 408 10.48 5.51 -9.47
N HIS A 409 9.32 6.14 -9.64
CA HIS A 409 8.53 6.02 -10.86
C HIS A 409 8.07 7.35 -11.44
N LYS A 410 8.84 7.89 -12.40
CA LYS A 410 8.48 9.09 -13.16
C LYS A 410 7.39 8.79 -14.19
N TYR A 411 6.20 8.41 -13.77
CA TYR A 411 5.09 8.25 -14.69
C TYR A 411 4.63 9.63 -15.18
N LEU A 412 4.57 9.81 -16.50
CA LEU A 412 4.19 11.10 -17.12
C LEU A 412 2.73 11.48 -16.84
N THR A 413 1.94 10.56 -16.28
CA THR A 413 0.49 10.63 -16.08
C THR A 413 0.05 11.06 -14.68
N GLU A 414 0.91 10.95 -13.67
CA GLU A 414 0.55 11.17 -12.26
C GLU A 414 0.77 12.61 -11.80
N GLY A 415 1.74 13.29 -12.39
CA GLY A 415 2.11 14.65 -11.98
C GLY A 415 3.61 14.74 -11.82
N PRO A 416 4.20 15.94 -11.94
CA PRO A 416 5.61 16.09 -11.67
C PRO A 416 5.85 16.21 -10.16
N ALA A 417 6.95 15.64 -9.68
CA ALA A 417 7.58 16.15 -8.46
C ALA A 417 7.84 17.67 -8.60
N PRO A 418 7.80 18.44 -7.50
CA PRO A 418 8.09 19.86 -7.55
C PRO A 418 9.50 20.15 -8.07
N SER A 419 9.70 21.36 -8.59
CA SER A 419 11.04 21.78 -8.99
C SER A 419 11.89 22.12 -7.77
N GLU A 420 13.14 21.65 -7.72
CA GLU A 420 14.12 22.02 -6.70
C GLU A 420 14.12 23.55 -6.49
N GLY A 421 14.00 23.96 -5.22
CA GLY A 421 13.94 25.37 -4.84
C GLY A 421 12.57 26.04 -4.98
N MET A 422 11.51 25.31 -5.35
CA MET A 422 10.14 25.84 -5.31
C MET A 422 9.77 26.17 -3.87
N ARG A 423 9.29 27.39 -3.61
CA ARG A 423 8.84 27.82 -2.29
C ARG A 423 7.40 27.42 -2.02
N TYR A 424 7.11 26.86 -0.86
CA TYR A 424 5.75 26.47 -0.46
C TYR A 424 5.57 26.51 1.07
N THR A 425 4.35 26.28 1.54
CA THR A 425 4.00 26.36 2.97
C THR A 425 4.05 24.99 3.63
N ARG A 426 4.62 24.94 4.83
CA ARG A 426 4.67 23.75 5.68
C ARG A 426 4.08 24.07 7.05
N ILE A 427 3.40 23.09 7.64
CA ILE A 427 3.03 23.11 9.07
C ILE A 427 3.93 22.11 9.80
N ARG A 428 4.54 22.53 10.91
CA ARG A 428 5.26 21.64 11.82
C ARG A 428 4.55 21.54 13.16
N TYR A 429 4.50 20.32 13.67
CA TYR A 429 3.81 19.94 14.90
C TYR A 429 4.83 19.64 16.00
N PHE A 430 4.59 20.16 17.20
CA PHE A 430 5.44 19.89 18.36
C PHE A 430 4.59 19.62 19.60
N ASP A 431 5.11 18.71 20.42
CA ASP A 431 4.76 18.51 21.83
C ASP A 431 5.79 19.27 22.68
N HIS A 432 5.43 20.47 23.16
CA HIS A 432 6.35 21.35 23.87
C HIS A 432 6.53 20.95 25.34
N ASP A 433 5.48 20.45 25.99
CA ASP A 433 5.50 20.09 27.40
C ASP A 433 5.84 18.61 27.68
N GLY A 434 5.86 17.77 26.64
CA GLY A 434 6.26 16.37 26.69
C GLY A 434 5.19 15.43 27.21
N ASP A 435 3.91 15.82 27.21
CA ASP A 435 2.80 14.99 27.67
C ASP A 435 2.30 13.98 26.61
N GLY A 436 2.81 14.10 25.39
CA GLY A 436 2.55 13.25 24.24
C GLY A 436 1.53 13.82 23.25
N TYR A 437 0.99 15.01 23.49
CA TYR A 437 0.05 15.68 22.59
C TYR A 437 0.69 16.91 21.94
N VAL A 438 0.36 17.14 20.67
CA VAL A 438 0.68 18.36 19.96
C VAL A 438 0.00 19.55 20.65
N ASP A 439 0.82 20.50 21.09
CA ASP A 439 0.39 21.74 21.75
C ASP A 439 0.94 23.00 21.05
N THR A 440 1.74 22.80 20.00
CA THR A 440 2.44 23.85 19.29
C THR A 440 2.42 23.61 17.78
N LEU A 441 1.96 24.61 17.02
CA LEU A 441 1.98 24.62 15.55
C LEU A 441 2.94 25.70 15.05
N ARG A 442 3.77 25.37 14.07
CA ARG A 442 4.57 26.34 13.32
C ARG A 442 4.19 26.34 11.85
N TYR A 443 3.75 27.49 11.37
CA TYR A 443 3.57 27.76 9.95
C TYR A 443 4.88 28.32 9.40
N GLU A 444 5.37 27.72 8.33
CA GLU A 444 6.66 28.06 7.75
C GLU A 444 6.59 28.13 6.23
N THR A 445 7.47 28.93 5.63
CA THR A 445 7.80 28.82 4.21
C THR A 445 9.12 28.08 4.07
N VAL A 446 9.16 27.11 3.15
CA VAL A 446 10.32 26.26 2.86
C VAL A 446 10.58 26.22 1.36
N GLU A 447 11.76 25.75 0.96
CA GLU A 447 12.10 25.42 -0.43
C GLU A 447 12.23 23.91 -0.61
N TYR A 448 11.58 23.37 -1.65
CA TYR A 448 11.63 21.96 -2.00
C TYR A 448 13.08 21.49 -2.22
N GLY A 449 13.44 20.39 -1.57
CA GLY A 449 14.77 19.77 -1.57
C GLY A 449 15.75 20.35 -0.53
N ARG A 450 15.34 21.39 0.21
CA ARG A 450 16.14 22.10 1.25
C ARG A 450 15.27 22.61 2.41
N GLU A 451 14.26 21.85 2.80
CA GLU A 451 13.18 22.28 3.68
C GLU A 451 13.69 22.65 5.08
N GLU A 452 14.73 21.96 5.55
CA GLU A 452 15.35 22.24 6.84
C GLU A 452 16.30 23.43 6.80
N GLU A 453 17.05 23.63 5.71
CA GLU A 453 17.98 24.74 5.59
C GLU A 453 17.29 26.08 5.32
N THR A 454 16.08 26.05 4.75
CA THR A 454 15.39 27.24 4.24
C THR A 454 14.15 27.63 5.04
N ALA A 455 13.80 26.89 6.08
CA ALA A 455 12.63 27.14 6.90
C ALA A 455 12.59 28.57 7.44
N GLN A 456 11.54 29.31 7.03
CA GLN A 456 11.25 30.65 7.50
C GLN A 456 9.94 30.63 8.28
N LEU A 457 10.01 30.92 9.59
CA LEU A 457 8.84 31.00 10.44
C LEU A 457 7.91 32.13 9.98
N ILE A 458 6.69 31.77 9.60
CA ILE A 458 5.59 32.71 9.35
C ILE A 458 4.90 33.01 10.68
N ARG A 459 4.59 31.96 11.44
CA ARG A 459 3.83 32.06 12.68
C ARG A 459 4.03 30.84 13.58
N GLU A 460 4.13 31.07 14.90
CA GLU A 460 4.07 30.02 15.92
C GLU A 460 2.80 30.22 16.76
N ILE A 461 2.08 29.12 16.99
CA ILE A 461 0.97 29.03 17.96
C ILE A 461 1.41 28.05 19.03
N ARG A 462 1.28 28.45 20.29
CA ARG A 462 1.53 27.59 21.45
C ARG A 462 0.38 27.70 22.42
N LEU A 463 -0.24 26.58 22.78
CA LEU A 463 -1.41 26.58 23.67
C LEU A 463 -1.11 27.19 25.04
N SER A 464 0.10 26.97 25.59
CA SER A 464 0.52 27.58 26.86
C SER A 464 0.50 29.11 26.83
N ASP A 465 0.74 29.72 25.67
CA ASP A 465 0.78 31.18 25.52
C ASP A 465 -0.63 31.78 25.52
N LEU A 466 -1.65 30.98 25.17
CA LEU A 466 -3.04 31.41 25.14
C LEU A 466 -3.67 31.44 26.55
N GLY A 467 -3.07 30.75 27.54
CA GLY A 467 -3.56 30.74 28.93
C GLY A 467 -4.91 30.04 29.09
N VAL A 468 -5.21 29.11 28.19
CA VAL A 468 -6.42 28.28 28.18
C VAL A 468 -6.12 26.90 28.76
N GLU A 469 -7.15 26.27 29.33
CA GLU A 469 -7.06 24.87 29.74
C GLU A 469 -6.98 23.99 28.49
N ILE A 470 -5.92 23.17 28.41
CA ILE A 470 -5.67 22.28 27.27
C ILE A 470 -6.48 21.00 27.50
N PRO A 471 -7.53 20.72 26.70
CA PRO A 471 -8.25 19.46 26.84
C PRO A 471 -7.34 18.32 26.41
N GLN A 472 -7.15 17.32 27.28
CA GLN A 472 -6.45 16.09 26.89
C GLN A 472 -7.40 15.23 26.07
N PRO A 473 -7.11 14.99 24.78
CA PRO A 473 -7.96 14.19 23.92
C PRO A 473 -8.03 12.73 24.36
N GLU A 474 -9.12 12.05 23.99
CA GLU A 474 -9.22 10.61 24.16
C GLU A 474 -8.27 9.91 23.18
N LEU A 475 -7.52 8.93 23.68
CA LEU A 475 -6.67 8.08 22.86
C LEU A 475 -7.51 7.02 22.14
N PHE A 476 -7.28 6.90 20.85
CA PHE A 476 -7.78 5.83 20.00
C PHE A 476 -6.71 4.75 19.85
N ASP A 477 -7.10 3.52 20.12
CA ASP A 477 -6.25 2.35 19.93
C ASP A 477 -6.74 1.56 18.71
N PRO A 478 -5.96 1.40 17.63
CA PRO A 478 -6.39 0.63 16.47
C PRO A 478 -6.50 -0.89 16.75
N ARG A 479 -5.94 -1.40 17.86
CA ARG A 479 -5.98 -2.83 18.20
C ARG A 479 -7.40 -3.36 18.40
N THR A 480 -7.53 -4.67 18.22
CA THR A 480 -8.81 -5.38 18.27
C THR A 480 -8.82 -6.51 19.30
N ASP A 481 -9.92 -6.62 20.04
CA ASP A 481 -10.23 -7.75 20.91
C ASP A 481 -10.80 -8.96 20.14
N ALA A 482 -10.99 -8.84 18.81
CA ALA A 482 -11.43 -9.95 17.97
C ALA A 482 -10.50 -11.14 18.15
N LYS A 483 -11.10 -12.33 18.26
CA LYS A 483 -10.33 -13.57 18.36
C LYS A 483 -9.70 -13.87 17.01
N ALA A 484 -8.49 -14.41 17.03
CA ALA A 484 -7.88 -14.96 15.82
C ALA A 484 -8.81 -16.02 15.21
N THR A 485 -8.99 -15.93 13.90
CA THR A 485 -9.80 -16.84 13.10
C THR A 485 -9.14 -18.21 12.98
N GLY A 486 -7.80 -18.25 13.00
CA GLY A 486 -7.04 -19.44 12.67
C GLY A 486 -7.05 -19.76 11.18
N PHE A 487 -7.50 -18.84 10.33
CA PHE A 487 -7.55 -19.02 8.88
C PHE A 487 -6.16 -19.29 8.30
N ARG A 488 -6.09 -20.29 7.42
CA ARG A 488 -4.89 -20.77 6.74
C ARG A 488 -5.27 -21.20 5.33
N VAL A 489 -4.40 -20.93 4.36
CA VAL A 489 -4.65 -21.28 2.95
C VAL A 489 -4.75 -22.80 2.78
N GLU A 490 -3.96 -23.57 3.55
CA GLU A 490 -3.98 -25.04 3.52
C GLU A 490 -5.36 -25.65 3.88
N ASN A 491 -6.20 -24.88 4.59
CA ASN A 491 -7.53 -25.29 5.02
C ASN A 491 -8.65 -24.53 4.28
N TRP A 492 -8.29 -23.63 3.35
CA TRP A 492 -9.26 -22.91 2.54
C TRP A 492 -9.85 -23.85 1.48
N ASN A 493 -11.13 -23.68 1.19
CA ASN A 493 -11.87 -24.52 0.23
C ASN A 493 -11.83 -23.96 -1.21
N GLY A 494 -11.00 -22.93 -1.45
CA GLY A 494 -10.86 -22.22 -2.72
C GLY A 494 -12.10 -21.42 -3.15
N LYS A 495 -13.14 -21.30 -2.33
CA LYS A 495 -14.31 -20.48 -2.68
C LYS A 495 -14.01 -19.01 -2.47
N PRO A 496 -14.43 -18.13 -3.40
CA PRO A 496 -14.30 -16.69 -3.21
C PRO A 496 -14.91 -16.25 -1.89
N PHE A 497 -14.22 -15.33 -1.22
CA PHE A 497 -14.68 -14.73 0.02
C PHE A 497 -15.92 -13.88 -0.25
N THR A 498 -16.81 -13.87 0.73
CA THR A 498 -17.95 -12.95 0.79
C THR A 498 -17.79 -12.01 2.00
N PRO A 499 -18.59 -10.94 2.10
CA PRO A 499 -18.54 -10.05 3.27
C PRO A 499 -18.71 -10.80 4.60
N GLU A 500 -19.46 -11.91 4.62
CA GLU A 500 -19.62 -12.76 5.79
C GLU A 500 -18.33 -13.47 6.24
N ASP A 501 -17.39 -13.77 5.33
CA ASP A 501 -16.11 -14.38 5.68
C ASP A 501 -15.20 -13.40 6.42
N PHE A 502 -15.41 -12.09 6.23
CA PHE A 502 -14.68 -11.03 6.93
C PHE A 502 -15.32 -10.62 8.25
N GLU A 503 -16.60 -10.86 8.45
CA GLU A 503 -17.34 -10.39 9.61
C GLU A 503 -16.74 -10.89 10.93
N GLY A 504 -16.41 -9.97 11.84
CA GLY A 504 -15.79 -10.27 13.13
C GLY A 504 -14.34 -10.78 13.07
N THR A 505 -13.73 -10.83 11.89
CA THR A 505 -12.30 -11.13 11.75
C THR A 505 -11.46 -9.98 12.33
N PRO A 506 -10.21 -10.26 12.76
CA PRO A 506 -9.33 -9.21 13.23
C PRO A 506 -9.07 -8.10 12.20
N ALA A 507 -8.78 -8.46 10.94
CA ALA A 507 -8.57 -7.49 9.86
C ALA A 507 -9.77 -6.53 9.69
N LYS A 508 -10.99 -7.07 9.55
CA LYS A 508 -12.21 -6.27 9.38
C LYS A 508 -12.52 -5.40 10.59
N THR A 509 -12.34 -5.93 11.79
CA THR A 509 -12.64 -5.19 13.03
C THR A 509 -11.71 -4.00 13.21
N VAL A 510 -10.42 -4.13 12.86
CA VAL A 510 -9.45 -3.02 12.89
C VAL A 510 -9.85 -1.94 11.88
N TYR A 511 -10.18 -2.33 10.65
CA TYR A 511 -10.65 -1.42 9.62
C TYR A 511 -11.92 -0.67 10.06
N ASP A 512 -12.97 -1.38 10.47
CA ASP A 512 -14.25 -0.77 10.88
C ASP A 512 -14.09 0.21 12.04
N LYS A 513 -13.27 -0.16 13.02
CA LYS A 513 -12.99 0.69 14.18
C LYS A 513 -12.28 1.99 13.76
N THR A 514 -11.33 1.88 12.84
CA THR A 514 -10.57 3.04 12.32
C THR A 514 -11.43 3.91 11.40
N LYS A 515 -12.23 3.31 10.51
CA LYS A 515 -13.22 3.99 9.66
C LYS A 515 -14.26 4.74 10.49
N ALA A 516 -14.77 4.14 11.57
CA ALA A 516 -15.70 4.78 12.48
C ALA A 516 -15.06 5.96 13.22
N PHE A 517 -13.81 5.82 13.65
CA PHE A 517 -13.04 6.92 14.25
C PHE A 517 -12.86 8.08 13.27
N TYR A 518 -12.41 7.81 12.04
CA TYR A 518 -12.29 8.82 10.99
C TYR A 518 -13.62 9.49 10.65
N THR A 519 -14.71 8.71 10.53
CA THR A 519 -16.06 9.25 10.27
C THR A 519 -16.46 10.29 11.32
N LYS A 520 -16.22 10.00 12.61
CA LYS A 520 -16.46 10.94 13.71
C LYS A 520 -15.61 12.20 13.57
N VAL A 521 -14.33 12.07 13.19
CA VAL A 521 -13.44 13.21 12.93
C VAL A 521 -13.99 14.10 11.80
N CYS A 522 -14.40 13.51 10.68
CA CYS A 522 -14.98 14.25 9.56
C CYS A 522 -16.23 15.03 9.97
N GLU A 523 -17.13 14.40 10.72
CA GLU A 523 -18.34 15.05 11.21
C GLU A 523 -18.01 16.23 12.15
N GLN A 524 -17.08 16.05 13.07
CA GLN A 524 -16.65 17.11 14.00
C GLN A 524 -15.95 18.27 13.28
N MET A 525 -15.08 17.96 12.32
CA MET A 525 -14.38 18.94 11.50
C MET A 525 -15.39 19.82 10.75
N TRP A 526 -16.35 19.18 10.08
CA TRP A 526 -17.39 19.88 9.32
C TRP A 526 -18.33 20.68 10.21
N GLU A 527 -18.79 20.12 11.34
CA GLU A 527 -19.64 20.84 12.30
C GLU A 527 -18.94 22.11 12.80
N GLY A 528 -17.66 22.01 13.17
CA GLY A 528 -16.85 23.15 13.59
C GLY A 528 -16.77 24.23 12.51
N ALA A 529 -16.49 23.83 11.27
CA ALA A 529 -16.44 24.73 10.12
C ALA A 529 -17.78 25.44 9.89
N GLN A 530 -18.90 24.71 9.96
CA GLN A 530 -20.24 25.27 9.80
C GLN A 530 -20.58 26.31 10.87
N VAL A 531 -20.23 26.04 12.13
CA VAL A 531 -20.45 26.99 13.25
C VAL A 531 -19.71 28.30 12.99
N LEU A 532 -18.43 28.23 12.62
CA LEU A 532 -17.63 29.43 12.34
C LEU A 532 -18.14 30.17 11.10
N TYR A 533 -18.44 29.45 10.02
CA TYR A 533 -18.93 30.05 8.78
C TYR A 533 -20.26 30.77 8.98
N GLN A 534 -21.23 30.14 9.67
CA GLN A 534 -22.51 30.78 9.98
C GLN A 534 -22.35 32.01 10.87
N CYS A 535 -21.40 31.99 11.82
CA CYS A 535 -21.07 33.15 12.63
C CYS A 535 -20.50 34.29 11.76
N ALA A 536 -19.53 33.98 10.90
CA ALA A 536 -18.92 34.95 10.01
C ALA A 536 -19.94 35.59 9.06
N VAL A 537 -20.79 34.80 8.40
CA VAL A 537 -21.85 35.31 7.51
C VAL A 537 -22.83 36.22 8.26
N ARG A 538 -23.27 35.82 9.47
CA ARG A 538 -24.22 36.60 10.28
C ARG A 538 -23.71 38.01 10.59
N HIS A 539 -22.41 38.15 10.81
CA HIS A 539 -21.76 39.41 11.18
C HIS A 539 -21.04 40.09 10.01
N GLY A 540 -21.14 39.56 8.78
CA GLY A 540 -20.46 40.10 7.61
C GLY A 540 -18.93 40.00 7.69
N LEU A 541 -18.40 38.98 8.39
CA LEU A 541 -16.98 38.67 8.54
C LEU A 541 -16.52 37.58 7.57
N ASN A 542 -17.18 37.41 6.43
CA ASN A 542 -16.85 36.42 5.39
C ASN A 542 -16.21 37.09 4.16
N ALA A 543 -15.28 38.01 4.39
CA ALA A 543 -14.73 38.89 3.36
C ALA A 543 -13.96 38.15 2.27
N SER A 544 -13.37 37.00 2.59
CA SER A 544 -12.55 36.22 1.66
C SER A 544 -13.34 35.17 0.88
N GLU A 545 -14.63 34.94 1.21
CA GLU A 545 -15.44 33.84 0.67
C GLU A 545 -15.30 33.66 -0.84
N ARG A 546 -15.35 34.76 -1.61
CA ARG A 546 -15.37 34.74 -3.08
C ARG A 546 -14.02 35.02 -3.74
N LEU A 547 -12.91 35.09 -2.98
CA LEU A 547 -11.61 35.49 -3.51
C LEU A 547 -10.94 34.42 -4.40
N ASP A 548 -11.37 33.17 -4.30
CA ASP A 548 -10.86 32.03 -5.07
C ASP A 548 -11.80 31.56 -6.20
N GLU A 549 -12.88 32.30 -6.49
CA GLU A 549 -13.87 31.92 -7.52
C GLU A 549 -13.27 31.80 -8.93
N ASN A 550 -12.21 32.57 -9.20
CA ASN A 550 -11.50 32.55 -10.47
C ASN A 550 -10.11 31.91 -10.36
N LEU A 551 -9.86 31.15 -9.28
CA LEU A 551 -8.59 30.45 -9.12
C LEU A 551 -8.45 29.38 -10.21
N LYS A 552 -7.34 29.45 -10.94
CA LYS A 552 -6.98 28.45 -11.94
C LYS A 552 -6.72 27.10 -11.27
N MET A 553 -7.25 26.02 -11.86
CA MET A 553 -7.11 24.65 -11.38
C MET A 553 -6.36 23.75 -12.38
N ASP A 554 -6.37 24.10 -13.65
CA ASP A 554 -5.86 23.30 -14.76
C ASP A 554 -4.43 23.70 -15.12
N TYR A 555 -3.46 23.26 -14.30
CA TYR A 555 -2.05 23.50 -14.58
C TYR A 555 -1.46 22.44 -15.50
N THR A 556 -0.81 22.86 -16.59
CA THR A 556 -0.02 21.93 -17.40
C THR A 556 1.21 21.45 -16.63
N ARG A 557 1.78 20.32 -17.05
CA ARG A 557 3.03 19.81 -16.44
C ARG A 557 4.16 20.83 -16.52
N GLU A 558 4.29 21.55 -17.63
CA GLU A 558 5.29 22.60 -17.82
C GLU A 558 5.06 23.79 -16.88
N GLU A 559 3.80 24.17 -16.65
CA GLU A 559 3.46 25.25 -15.71
C GLU A 559 3.79 24.84 -14.27
N ARG A 560 3.46 23.61 -13.87
CA ARG A 560 3.83 23.05 -12.56
C ARG A 560 5.35 23.04 -12.36
N LEU A 561 6.10 22.54 -13.34
CA LEU A 561 7.58 22.50 -13.28
C LEU A 561 8.25 23.88 -13.33
N ALA A 562 7.57 24.89 -13.89
CA ALA A 562 8.06 26.26 -13.93
C ALA A 562 7.74 27.05 -12.64
N MET A 563 6.88 26.51 -11.77
CA MET A 563 6.45 27.17 -10.55
C MET A 563 7.63 27.39 -9.60
N LYS A 564 7.78 28.63 -9.13
CA LYS A 564 8.83 29.03 -8.18
C LYS A 564 8.31 29.30 -6.78
N GLU A 565 7.02 29.59 -6.67
CA GLU A 565 6.35 29.80 -5.41
C GLU A 565 4.93 29.27 -5.55
N TYR A 566 4.51 28.48 -4.57
CA TYR A 566 3.20 27.88 -4.49
C TYR A 566 2.46 28.48 -3.30
N CYS A 567 1.46 29.29 -3.60
CA CYS A 567 0.72 30.07 -2.62
C CYS A 567 -0.66 29.49 -2.37
N ILE A 568 -1.01 29.35 -1.10
CA ILE A 568 -2.37 29.02 -0.68
C ILE A 568 -3.25 30.27 -0.91
N PRO A 569 -4.33 30.19 -1.70
CA PRO A 569 -5.21 31.32 -1.96
C PRO A 569 -5.95 31.77 -0.69
N ASP A 570 -6.33 33.04 -0.62
CA ASP A 570 -7.09 33.58 0.53
C ASP A 570 -8.55 33.14 0.55
N GLY A 571 -9.13 32.84 -0.62
CA GLY A 571 -10.54 32.49 -0.73
C GLY A 571 -10.86 31.04 -0.39
N TYR A 572 -12.15 30.78 -0.15
CA TYR A 572 -12.64 29.48 0.31
C TYR A 572 -14.02 29.10 -0.26
N SER A 573 -14.45 29.71 -1.37
CA SER A 573 -15.76 29.44 -2.01
C SER A 573 -15.93 27.96 -2.38
N ARG A 574 -14.82 27.28 -2.70
CA ARG A 574 -14.78 25.85 -3.03
C ARG A 574 -15.00 24.91 -1.84
N HIS A 575 -14.82 25.40 -0.61
CA HIS A 575 -14.86 24.58 0.61
C HIS A 575 -16.23 24.65 1.32
N LEU A 576 -17.26 25.17 0.65
CA LEU A 576 -18.60 25.35 1.21
C LEU A 576 -19.46 24.06 1.17
N SER A 577 -18.93 22.94 0.65
CA SER A 577 -19.58 21.62 0.64
C SER A 577 -18.93 20.64 1.62
N GLY A 578 -19.75 19.75 2.16
CA GLY A 578 -19.39 18.66 3.06
C GLY A 578 -20.33 17.46 2.86
N GLY A 579 -20.52 17.06 1.60
CA GLY A 579 -21.49 16.04 1.18
C GLY A 579 -21.00 14.61 1.42
N ASN A 580 -19.70 14.35 1.29
CA ASN A 580 -19.07 13.06 1.59
C ASN A 580 -18.02 13.18 2.73
N LEU A 581 -17.40 12.07 3.14
CA LEU A 581 -16.42 12.09 4.24
C LEU A 581 -15.17 12.90 3.90
N ARG A 582 -14.64 12.75 2.67
CA ARG A 582 -13.48 13.51 2.19
C ARG A 582 -13.70 15.01 2.24
N GLU A 583 -14.82 15.49 1.71
CA GLU A 583 -15.20 16.91 1.77
C GLU A 583 -15.36 17.38 3.22
N LYS A 584 -16.05 16.62 4.07
CA LYS A 584 -16.21 16.98 5.49
C LYS A 584 -14.86 17.15 6.21
N TYR A 585 -13.88 16.30 5.91
CA TYR A 585 -12.52 16.39 6.45
C TYR A 585 -11.74 17.56 5.82
N HIS A 586 -11.51 17.51 4.51
CA HIS A 586 -10.64 18.44 3.80
C HIS A 586 -11.23 19.85 3.70
N ASN A 587 -12.47 19.98 3.19
CA ASN A 587 -13.14 21.28 3.13
C ASN A 587 -13.47 21.79 4.53
N GLY A 588 -13.83 20.90 5.46
CA GLY A 588 -14.03 21.29 6.86
C GLY A 588 -12.80 21.96 7.45
N TYR A 589 -11.61 21.38 7.28
CA TYR A 589 -10.35 21.97 7.73
C TYR A 589 -10.11 23.34 7.09
N TRP A 590 -10.10 23.42 5.75
CA TRP A 590 -9.76 24.66 5.06
C TRP A 590 -10.78 25.77 5.28
N LEU A 591 -12.08 25.45 5.26
CA LEU A 591 -13.13 26.41 5.57
C LEU A 591 -12.95 26.98 6.97
N ARG A 592 -12.65 26.11 7.95
CA ARG A 592 -12.44 26.51 9.34
C ARG A 592 -11.23 27.43 9.50
N GLU A 593 -10.08 27.10 8.91
CA GLU A 593 -8.86 27.92 8.93
C GLU A 593 -9.09 29.29 8.28
N LYS A 594 -9.68 29.32 7.08
CA LYS A 594 -9.85 30.54 6.30
C LYS A 594 -10.91 31.47 6.88
N VAL A 595 -12.04 30.94 7.34
CA VAL A 595 -13.07 31.73 8.02
C VAL A 595 -12.55 32.31 9.34
N PHE A 596 -11.77 31.53 10.10
CA PHE A 596 -11.16 32.04 11.32
C PHE A 596 -10.18 33.18 11.06
N ALA A 597 -9.41 33.10 9.97
CA ALA A 597 -8.55 34.20 9.54
C ALA A 597 -9.35 35.47 9.24
N ASP A 598 -10.54 35.37 8.63
CA ASP A 598 -11.40 36.52 8.41
C ASP A 598 -11.99 37.10 9.70
N ILE A 599 -12.46 36.25 10.63
CA ILE A 599 -12.95 36.69 11.95
C ILE A 599 -11.85 37.47 12.68
N CYS A 600 -10.60 37.01 12.62
CA CYS A 600 -9.45 37.66 13.24
C CYS A 600 -9.09 39.03 12.63
N ARG A 601 -9.62 39.39 11.46
CA ARG A 601 -9.44 40.74 10.86
C ARG A 601 -10.36 41.79 11.48
N CYS A 602 -11.31 41.39 12.33
CA CYS A 602 -12.19 42.33 13.01
C CYS A 602 -11.48 42.97 14.21
N ASP A 603 -11.14 44.26 14.11
CA ASP A 603 -10.46 45.02 15.18
C ASP A 603 -11.27 45.13 16.50
N ARG A 604 -12.56 44.76 16.48
CA ARG A 604 -13.44 44.78 17.66
C ARG A 604 -13.32 43.52 18.54
N LEU A 605 -12.66 42.47 18.05
CA LEU A 605 -12.57 41.18 18.72
C LEU A 605 -11.17 41.00 19.32
N ASP A 606 -11.10 40.44 20.53
CA ASP A 606 -9.81 40.09 21.13
C ASP A 606 -9.27 38.82 20.46
N ARG A 607 -8.21 38.99 19.68
CA ARG A 607 -7.54 37.92 18.95
C ARG A 607 -7.06 36.78 19.85
N ARG A 608 -6.58 37.08 21.07
CA ARG A 608 -6.10 36.03 21.99
C ARG A 608 -7.25 35.18 22.50
N VAL A 609 -8.41 35.78 22.76
CA VAL A 609 -9.63 35.05 23.16
C VAL A 609 -10.13 34.17 22.01
N LEU A 610 -10.15 34.71 20.78
CA LEU A 610 -10.53 33.97 19.58
C LEU A 610 -9.61 32.75 19.36
N GLU A 611 -8.29 32.94 19.42
CA GLU A 611 -7.31 31.87 19.30
C GLU A 611 -7.43 30.84 20.41
N GLY A 612 -7.67 31.30 21.64
CA GLY A 612 -7.93 30.43 22.78
C GLY A 612 -9.09 29.47 22.52
N TYR A 613 -10.22 29.95 21.98
CA TYR A 613 -11.33 29.06 21.63
C TYR A 613 -11.09 28.23 20.38
N TYR A 614 -10.40 28.77 19.38
CA TYR A 614 -10.16 28.08 18.12
C TYR A 614 -9.27 26.85 18.31
N TYR A 615 -8.10 27.04 18.93
CA TYR A 615 -7.09 25.99 19.09
C TYR A 615 -7.41 25.01 20.23
N THR A 616 -8.52 25.21 20.96
CA THR A 616 -9.08 24.23 21.90
C THR A 616 -10.36 23.59 21.38
N GLY A 617 -10.65 23.68 20.08
CA GLY A 617 -11.85 23.10 19.45
C GLY A 617 -13.19 23.67 19.95
N SER A 618 -13.19 24.82 20.62
CA SER A 618 -14.36 25.42 21.29
C SER A 618 -15.13 26.38 20.37
N TYR A 619 -15.44 25.95 19.15
CA TYR A 619 -15.99 26.80 18.09
C TYR A 619 -17.34 27.45 18.45
N ARG A 620 -18.19 26.79 19.24
CA ARG A 620 -19.46 27.36 19.72
C ARG A 620 -19.24 28.54 20.67
N LYS A 621 -18.29 28.41 21.61
CA LYS A 621 -17.91 29.51 22.52
C LYS A 621 -17.27 30.67 21.76
N LEU A 622 -16.50 30.36 20.71
CA LEU A 622 -15.97 31.38 19.80
C LEU A 622 -17.12 32.17 19.15
N ALA A 623 -18.10 31.47 18.56
CA ALA A 623 -19.25 32.11 17.93
C ALA A 623 -20.09 32.95 18.91
N GLU A 624 -20.33 32.44 20.12
CA GLU A 624 -21.01 33.17 21.21
C GLU A 624 -20.24 34.45 21.58
N TYR A 625 -18.92 34.39 21.72
CA TYR A 625 -18.08 35.56 22.00
C TYR A 625 -18.17 36.62 20.91
N VAL A 626 -18.17 36.20 19.64
CA VAL A 626 -18.36 37.11 18.49
C VAL A 626 -19.75 37.75 18.53
N ASP A 627 -20.81 36.94 18.75
CA ASP A 627 -22.18 37.42 18.88
C ASP A 627 -22.30 38.50 19.97
N GLU A 628 -21.71 38.27 21.15
CA GLU A 628 -21.74 39.22 22.28
C GLU A 628 -20.99 40.52 21.99
N CYS A 629 -19.81 40.44 21.37
CA CYS A 629 -18.98 41.62 21.09
C CYS A 629 -19.53 42.50 19.98
N LEU A 630 -20.29 41.93 19.04
CA LEU A 630 -20.82 42.63 17.85
C LEU A 630 -22.33 42.92 17.92
N ALA A 631 -23.04 42.46 18.96
CA ALA A 631 -24.44 42.81 19.22
C ALA A 631 -24.66 44.30 19.57
N HIS A 632 -23.58 45.06 19.77
CA HIS A 632 -23.54 46.49 20.07
C HIS A 632 -22.75 47.27 19.03
#